data_AF-A0A3M4MB76-F1
#
_entry.id   AF-A0A3M4MB76-F1
#
_cell.length_a   1.000
_cell.length_b   1.000
_cell.length_c   1.000
_cell.angle_alpha   90.00
_cell.angle_beta   90.00
_cell.angle_gamma   90.00
#
_symmetry.space_group_name_H-M   'P 1'
#
loop_
_entity.id
_entity.type
_entity.pdbx_description
1 polymer ?
#
loop_
_entity_poly.entity_id
_entity_poly.type
_entity_poly.pdbx_seq_one_letter_code
_entity_poly.pdbx_strand_id
1 'polypeptide(L)' 'MLNSIKKFLQDESGVTAIEYGILAASMAAAIGYIFGSDGQFIGALKERFGGIADQIRSTNNSTGSN' A
#
# COMPACT_ATOMS: atom_id res chain seq x y z
N MET A 1 -42.29 3.72 -20.58
CA MET A 1 -42.32 3.51 -19.12
C MET A 1 -41.88 2.10 -18.71
N LEU A 2 -42.51 1.04 -19.24
CA LEU A 2 -42.11 -0.38 -18.99
C LEU A 2 -40.62 -0.67 -19.26
N ASN A 3 -40.06 -0.09 -20.33
CA ASN A 3 -38.64 -0.23 -20.66
C ASN A 3 -37.68 0.42 -19.66
N SER A 4 -38.10 1.49 -18.98
CA SER A 4 -37.27 2.19 -18.00
C SER A 4 -37.22 1.41 -16.69
N ILE A 5 -38.33 0.78 -16.30
CA ILE A 5 -38.40 -0.13 -15.14
C ILE A 5 -37.57 -1.38 -15.41
N LYS A 6 -37.66 -1.99 -16.60
CA LYS A 6 -36.79 -3.13 -16.99
C LYS A 6 -35.30 -2.76 -16.93
N LYS A 7 -34.93 -1.59 -17.44
CA LYS A 7 -33.53 -1.10 -17.38
C LYS A 7 -33.06 -0.85 -15.96
N PHE A 8 -33.91 -0.37 -15.06
CA PHE A 8 -33.58 -0.17 -13.65
C PHE A 8 -33.43 -1.50 -12.88
N LEU A 9 -34.25 -2.51 -13.18
CA LEU A 9 -34.08 -3.86 -12.63
C LEU A 9 -32.87 -4.62 -13.23
N GLN A 10 -32.46 -4.29 -14.46
CA GLN A 10 -31.22 -4.77 -15.08
C GLN A 10 -30.01 -3.89 -14.77
N ASP A 11 -30.19 -2.84 -13.98
CA ASP A 11 -29.11 -1.93 -13.64
C ASP A 11 -28.26 -2.55 -12.53
N GLU A 12 -27.23 -3.28 -12.94
CA GLU A 12 -26.14 -3.73 -12.07
C GLU A 12 -25.19 -2.57 -11.72
N SER A 13 -25.57 -1.30 -11.90
CA SER A 13 -24.81 -0.16 -11.36
C SER A 13 -24.61 -0.27 -9.83
N GLY A 14 -25.39 -1.13 -9.18
CA GLY A 14 -25.19 -1.63 -7.83
C GLY A 14 -24.64 -3.06 -7.73
N VAL A 15 -23.65 -3.47 -8.55
CA VAL A 15 -22.76 -4.57 -8.15
C VAL A 15 -22.22 -4.21 -6.75
N THR A 16 -22.48 -5.09 -5.80
CA THR A 16 -23.05 -4.72 -4.51
C THR A 16 -22.13 -3.84 -3.66
N ALA A 17 -22.61 -2.67 -3.21
CA ALA A 17 -21.82 -1.77 -2.34
C ALA A 17 -21.32 -2.46 -1.05
N ILE A 18 -22.01 -3.51 -0.59
CA ILE A 18 -21.60 -4.36 0.54
C ILE A 18 -20.43 -5.29 0.17
N GLU A 19 -20.44 -5.87 -1.03
CA GLU A 19 -19.44 -6.85 -1.47
C GLU A 19 -18.13 -6.15 -1.85
N TYR A 20 -18.22 -5.04 -2.59
CA TYR A 20 -17.06 -4.18 -2.82
C TYR A 20 -16.61 -3.48 -1.54
N GLY A 21 -17.50 -3.27 -0.56
CA GLY A 21 -17.13 -2.77 0.77
C GLY A 21 -16.14 -3.70 1.49
N ILE A 22 -16.38 -5.02 1.45
CA ILE A 22 -15.49 -6.01 2.06
C ILE A 22 -14.18 -6.15 1.28
N LEU A 23 -14.23 -6.12 -0.06
CA LEU A 23 -13.02 -6.14 -0.88
C LEU A 23 -12.17 -4.87 -0.67
N ALA A 24 -12.79 -3.69 -0.60
CA ALA A 24 -12.10 -2.45 -0.31
C ALA A 24 -11.49 -2.44 1.10
N ALA A 25 -12.21 -2.94 2.10
CA ALA A 25 -11.71 -3.05 3.47
C ALA A 25 -10.52 -4.02 3.58
N SER A 26 -10.59 -5.18 2.91
CA SER A 26 -9.50 -6.16 2.91
C SER A 26 -8.27 -5.65 2.16
N MET A 27 -8.43 -4.96 1.03
CA MET A 27 -7.34 -4.29 0.33
C MET A 27 -6.72 -3.17 1.19
N ALA A 28 -7.52 -2.34 1.85
CA ALA A 28 -7.04 -1.29 2.75
C ALA A 28 -6.24 -1.87 3.92
N ALA A 29 -6.72 -2.97 4.52
CA ALA A 29 -6.00 -3.67 5.58
C ALA A 29 -4.66 -4.25 5.08
N ALA A 30 -4.63 -4.86 3.90
CA ALA A 30 -3.42 -5.40 3.30
C ALA A 30 -2.38 -4.30 3.00
N ILE A 31 -2.82 -3.18 2.41
CA ILE A 31 -1.97 -2.01 2.16
C ILE A 31 -1.45 -1.46 3.49
N GLY A 32 -2.31 -1.30 4.50
CA GLY A 32 -1.91 -0.83 5.83
C GLY A 32 -0.88 -1.75 6.51
N TYR A 33 -1.00 -3.06 6.35
CA TYR A 33 -0.04 -4.03 6.89
C TYR A 33 1.32 -3.96 6.18
N ILE A 34 1.34 -3.84 4.86
CA ILE A 34 2.58 -3.80 4.07
C ILE A 34 3.28 -2.45 4.23
N PHE A 35 2.53 -1.36 4.10
CA PHE A 35 3.06 0.01 4.00
C PHE A 35 2.93 0.82 5.28
N GLY A 36 2.35 0.26 6.35
CA GLY A 36 2.30 0.89 7.67
C GLY A 36 3.69 1.22 8.21
N SER A 37 3.76 2.10 9.22
CA SER A 37 5.02 2.52 9.84
C SER A 37 5.87 1.35 10.37
N ASP A 38 5.19 0.29 10.79
CA ASP A 38 5.74 -0.97 11.29
C ASP A 38 5.67 -2.11 10.26
N GLY A 39 5.29 -1.78 9.02
CA GLY A 39 5.17 -2.71 7.92
C GLY A 39 6.52 -3.25 7.48
N GLN A 40 6.55 -4.53 7.11
CA GLN A 40 7.77 -5.24 6.72
C GLN A 40 8.50 -4.56 5.54
N PHE A 41 7.75 -3.94 4.62
CA PHE A 41 8.32 -3.23 3.49
C PHE A 41 9.07 -1.95 3.91
N ILE A 42 8.45 -1.11 4.74
CA ILE A 42 9.08 0.12 5.24
C ILE A 42 10.27 -0.18 6.13
N GLY A 43 10.20 -1.23 6.96
CA GLY A 43 11.33 -1.71 7.75
C GLY A 43 12.53 -2.10 6.88
N ALA A 44 12.31 -2.95 5.87
CA ALA A 44 13.34 -3.35 4.94
C ALA A 44 13.93 -2.16 4.16
N LEU A 45 13.09 -1.19 3.77
CA LEU A 45 13.54 0.02 3.09
C LEU A 45 14.46 0.86 3.98
N LYS A 46 14.06 1.08 5.25
CA LYS A 46 14.87 1.80 6.25
C LYS A 46 16.21 1.11 6.48
N GLU A 47 16.22 -0.21 6.61
CA GLU A 47 17.44 -1.00 6.81
C GLU A 47 18.41 -0.82 5.63
N ARG A 48 17.93 -0.95 4.39
CA ARG A 48 18.76 -0.81 3.20
C ARG A 48 19.33 0.59 3.06
N PHE A 49 18.52 1.63 3.23
CA PHE A 49 19.02 3.01 3.18
C PHE A 49 19.93 3.35 4.37
N GLY A 50 19.67 2.80 5.55
CA GLY A 50 20.57 2.90 6.71
C GLY A 50 21.94 2.32 6.40
N GLY A 51 21.99 1.11 5.86
CA GLY A 51 23.24 0.47 5.45
C GLY A 51 24.03 1.27 4.40
N ILE A 52 23.35 1.86 3.42
CA ILE A 52 24.00 2.76 2.44
C ILE A 52 24.57 4.00 3.14
N ALA A 53 23.79 4.63 4.04
CA ALA A 53 24.25 5.80 4.77
C ALA A 53 25.46 5.48 5.66
N ASP A 54 25.48 4.30 6.28
CA ASP A 54 26.59 3.86 7.12
C ASP A 54 27.83 3.52 6.30
N GLN A 55 27.67 2.93 5.12
CA GLN A 55 28.78 2.73 4.17
C GLN A 55 29.39 4.07 3.75
N ILE A 56 28.56 5.06 3.39
CA ILE A 56 29.04 6.41 3.02
C ILE A 56 29.79 7.07 4.19
N ARG A 57 29.24 7.00 5.40
CA ARG A 57 29.90 7.54 6.61
C ARG A 57 31.22 6.81 6.90
N SER A 58 31.23 5.49 6.77
CA SER A 58 32.42 4.67 6.98
C SER A 58 33.52 5.03 5.99
N THR A 59 33.20 5.16 4.70
CA THR A 59 34.13 5.62 3.66
C THR A 59 34.68 7.02 3.96
N ASN A 60 33.83 7.96 4.39
CA ASN A 60 34.26 9.29 4.78
C ASN A 60 35.19 9.28 6.01
N ASN A 61 34.88 8.48 7.04
CA ASN A 61 35.70 8.37 8.25
C ASN A 61 37.02 7.66 8.00
N SER A 62 37.05 6.66 7.12
CA SER A 62 38.29 5.96 6.72
C SER A 62 39.18 6.80 5.79
N THR A 63 38.64 7.82 5.14
CA THR A 63 39.43 8.82 4.39
C THR A 63 39.97 9.94 5.30
N GLY A 64 39.43 10.10 6.53
CA GLY A 64 39.88 11.08 7.52
C GLY A 64 40.82 10.54 8.60
N SER A 65 41.12 9.23 8.60
CA SER A 65 42.11 8.63 9.49
C SER A 65 43.46 8.61 8.79
N ASN A 66 44.25 9.67 8.97
CA ASN A 66 45.71 9.57 8.89
C ASN A 66 46.24 8.61 9.95
#